data_AF-A0A098ECH1-F1
#
_entry.id   AF-A0A098ECH1-F1
#
_cell.length_a   1.000
_cell.length_b   1.000
_cell.length_c   1.000
_cell.angle_alpha   90.00
_cell.angle_beta   90.00
_cell.angle_gamma   90.00
#
_symmetry.space_group_name_H-M   'P 1'
#
loop_
_entity.id
_entity.type
_entity.pdbx_description
1 polymer ?
#
loop_
_entity_poly.entity_id
_entity_poly.type
_entity_poly.pdbx_seq_one_letter_code
_entity_poly.pdbx_strand_id
1 'polypeptide(L)' 'MLEADTDKLIEIVRKMNGSTNPTEAEPGTIRGDFGLVMEANVIHASDSIDSVNREMPIFFTEKELE' A
#
# COMPACT_ATOMS: atom_id res chain seq x y z
N MET A 1 -3.83 -12.29 13.33
CA MET A 1 -3.02 -11.07 13.39
C MET A 1 -3.68 -10.12 14.38
N LEU A 2 -2.97 -9.54 15.35
CA LEU A 2 -3.57 -8.52 16.22
C LEU A 2 -3.74 -7.23 15.41
N GLU A 3 -4.81 -6.46 15.64
CA GLU A 3 -5.08 -5.21 14.89
C GLU A 3 -3.91 -4.22 14.92
N ALA A 4 -3.23 -4.12 16.07
CA ALA A 4 -2.03 -3.29 16.23
C ALA A 4 -0.85 -3.70 15.32
N ASP A 5 -0.74 -4.99 14.97
CA ASP A 5 0.27 -5.46 14.03
C ASP A 5 -0.10 -5.09 12.58
N THR A 6 -1.40 -5.07 12.26
CA THR A 6 -1.90 -4.68 10.94
C THR A 6 -1.67 -3.20 10.66
N ASP A 7 -1.97 -2.30 11.61
CA ASP A 7 -1.71 -0.86 11.47
C ASP A 7 -0.24 -0.57 11.17
N LYS A 8 0.67 -1.22 11.91
CA LYS A 8 2.10 -1.06 11.70
C LYS A 8 2.55 -1.53 10.32
N LEU A 9 1.97 -2.62 9.80
CA LEU A 9 2.29 -3.09 8.46
C LEU A 9 1.77 -2.16 7.37
N ILE A 10 0.57 -1.61 7.54
CA ILE A 10 0.04 -0.58 6.64
C ILE A 10 1.02 0.59 6.58
N GLU A 11 1.47 1.10 7.73
CA GLU A 11 2.45 2.19 7.80
C GLU A 11 3.76 1.83 7.07
N ILE A 12 4.33 0.66 7.36
CA ILE A 12 5.59 0.19 6.76
C ILE A 12 5.46 0.08 5.24
N VAL A 13 4.40 -0.56 4.73
CA VAL A 13 4.19 -0.72 3.29
C VAL A 13 3.98 0.62 2.61
N ARG A 14 3.18 1.52 3.19
CA ARG A 14 2.97 2.86 2.63
C ARG A 14 4.24 3.69 2.62
N LYS A 15 5.08 3.55 3.64
CA LYS A 15 6.39 4.19 3.68
C LYS A 15 7.31 3.68 2.59
N MET A 16 7.28 2.38 2.28
CA MET A 16 8.04 1.81 1.14
C MET A 16 7.50 2.29 -0.21
N ASN A 17 6.18 2.47 -0.34
CA ASN A 17 5.58 2.97 -1.58
C ASN A 17 6.01 4.41 -1.90
N GLY A 18 6.07 5.29 -0.89
CA GLY A 18 6.33 6.72 -1.07
C GLY A 18 5.07 7.54 -1.45
N SER A 19 5.24 8.86 -1.58
CA SER A 19 4.14 9.79 -1.93
C SER A 19 3.41 9.34 -3.19
N THR A 20 2.08 9.54 -3.24
CA THR A 20 1.25 9.16 -4.40
C THR A 20 1.70 9.86 -5.68
N ASN A 21 2.19 11.09 -5.58
CA ASN A 21 2.83 11.79 -6.68
C ASN A 21 4.33 11.42 -6.72
N PRO A 22 4.81 10.72 -7.77
CA PRO A 22 6.22 10.33 -7.88
C PRO A 22 7.20 11.49 -7.75
N THR A 23 6.83 12.71 -8.20
CA THR A 23 7.72 13.88 -8.10
C THR A 23 7.92 14.39 -6.67
N GLU A 24 7.06 13.97 -5.74
CA GLU A 24 7.11 14.28 -4.31
C GLU A 24 7.54 13.07 -3.47
N ALA A 25 7.82 11.92 -4.11
CA ALA A 25 8.25 10.72 -3.41
C ALA A 25 9.75 10.77 -3.13
N GLU A 26 10.13 10.36 -1.92
CA GLU A 26 11.54 10.31 -1.53
C GLU A 26 12.32 9.28 -2.38
N PRO A 27 13.58 9.58 -2.78
CA PRO A 27 14.44 8.60 -3.45
C PRO A 27 14.59 7.30 -2.64
N GLY A 28 14.59 6.16 -3.33
CA GLY A 28 14.63 4.84 -2.69
C GLY A 28 13.27 4.27 -2.30
N THR A 29 12.18 5.05 -2.41
CA THR A 29 10.82 4.51 -2.37
C THR A 29 10.42 3.96 -3.74
N ILE A 30 9.46 3.05 -3.78
CA ILE A 30 9.01 2.43 -5.04
C ILE A 30 8.54 3.50 -6.04
N ARG A 31 7.78 4.49 -5.59
CA ARG A 31 7.30 5.59 -6.45
C ARG A 31 8.40 6.59 -6.80
N GLY A 32 9.34 6.86 -5.89
CA GLY A 32 10.47 7.74 -6.17
C GLY A 32 11.41 7.17 -7.25
N ASP A 33 11.60 5.85 -7.25
CA ASP A 33 12.55 5.19 -8.17
C ASP A 33 11.89 4.76 -9.49
N PHE A 34 10.61 4.39 -9.48
CA PHE A 34 9.94 3.76 -10.63
C PHE A 34 8.67 4.49 -11.10
N GLY A 35 8.15 5.44 -10.35
CA GLY A 35 6.94 6.18 -10.71
C GLY A 35 7.18 7.18 -11.84
N LEU A 36 6.20 7.35 -12.72
CA LEU A 36 6.29 8.29 -13.85
C LEU A 36 5.47 9.56 -13.61
N VAL A 37 4.18 9.37 -13.34
CA VAL A 37 3.18 10.43 -13.07
C VAL A 37 2.15 9.90 -12.08
N MET A 38 1.25 10.75 -11.57
CA MET A 38 0.26 10.36 -10.55
C MET A 38 -0.59 9.15 -10.97
N GLU A 39 -1.04 9.11 -12.23
CA GLU A 39 -1.88 8.04 -12.78
C GLU A 39 -1.10 6.76 -13.10
N ALA A 40 0.24 6.84 -13.15
CA ALA A 40 1.15 5.74 -13.46
C ALA A 40 2.26 5.66 -12.39
N ASN A 41 1.84 5.48 -11.14
CA ASN A 41 2.71 5.46 -9.96
C ASN A 41 3.02 4.04 -9.45
N VAL A 42 2.92 3.03 -10.32
CA VAL A 42 3.45 1.65 -10.16
C VAL A 42 2.75 0.76 -9.13
N ILE A 43 2.38 1.26 -7.95
CA ILE A 43 1.97 0.42 -6.82
C ILE A 43 0.81 1.03 -6.00
N HIS A 44 -0.02 0.15 -5.44
CA HIS A 44 -1.11 0.43 -4.51
C HIS A 44 -0.84 -0.21 -3.15
N ALA A 45 -1.37 0.40 -2.08
CA ALA A 45 -1.51 -0.22 -0.76
C ALA A 45 -2.68 0.44 -0.03
N SER A 46 -3.43 -0.36 0.74
CA SER A 46 -4.49 0.14 1.60
C SER A 46 -3.96 1.21 2.58
N ASP A 47 -4.83 2.11 3.02
CA ASP A 47 -4.46 3.26 3.86
C ASP A 47 -4.83 3.12 5.34
N SER A 48 -5.62 2.10 5.68
CA SER A 48 -6.22 1.90 7.00
C SER A 48 -6.72 0.46 7.14
N ILE A 49 -6.98 0.02 8.39
CA ILE A 49 -7.62 -1.27 8.66
C ILE A 49 -8.99 -1.36 7.97
N ASP A 50 -9.77 -0.27 7.98
CA ASP A 50 -11.07 -0.21 7.28
C ASP A 50 -10.91 -0.44 5.77
N SER A 51 -9.88 0.14 5.16
CA SER A 51 -9.57 -0.10 3.75
C SER A 51 -9.08 -1.53 3.49
N VAL A 52 -8.26 -2.11 4.38
CA VAL A 52 -7.86 -3.53 4.25
C VAL A 52 -9.08 -4.45 4.29
N ASN A 53 -9.98 -4.25 5.25
CA ASN A 53 -11.20 -5.04 5.39
C ASN A 53 -12.13 -4.90 4.19
N ARG A 54 -12.17 -3.72 3.55
CA ARG A 54 -12.94 -3.46 2.34
C ARG A 54 -12.29 -4.01 1.08
N GLU A 55 -10.97 -3.90 0.95
CA GLU A 55 -10.21 -4.21 -0.27
C GLU A 55 -9.82 -5.68 -0.38
N MET A 56 -9.47 -6.33 0.72
CA MET A 56 -9.01 -7.72 0.73
C MET A 56 -10.03 -8.69 0.09
N PRO A 57 -11.35 -8.60 0.37
CA PRO A 57 -12.35 -9.46 -0.25
C PRO A 57 -12.61 -9.17 -1.75
N ILE A 58 -12.11 -8.05 -2.28
CA ILE A 58 -12.21 -7.74 -3.72
C ILE A 58 -11.28 -8.66 -4.52
N PHE A 59 -10.14 -9.03 -3.93
CA PHE A 59 -9.08 -9.78 -4.61
C PHE A 59 -8.96 -11.23 -4.17
N PHE A 60 -9.32 -11.54 -2.92
CA PHE A 60 -9.12 -12.87 -2.35
C PHE A 60 -10.41 -13.41 -1.74
N THR A 61 -10.67 -14.68 -1.99
CA THR A 61 -11.68 -15.44 -1.25
C THR A 61 -11.15 -15.88 0.11
N GLU A 62 -12.04 -16.18 1.06
CA GLU A 62 -11.64 -16.69 2.38
C GLU A 62 -10.80 -17.98 2.30
N LYS A 63 -10.91 -18.76 1.21
CA LYS A 63 -10.13 -19.98 1.02
C LYS A 63 -8.70 -19.73 0.54
N GLU A 64 -8.40 -18.56 -0.01
CA GLU A 64 -7.07 -18.17 -0.47
C GLU A 64 -6.26 -17.48 0.64
N LEU A 65 -6.92 -17.12 1.75
CA LEU A 65 -6.31 -16.53 2.94
C LEU A 65 -6.06 -17.66 3.96
N GLU A 66 -4.82 -18.15 4.01
CA GLU A 66 -4.37 -19.19 4.95
C GLU A 66 -3.97 -18.64 6.33
#